data_AF-A0A383BYH2-F1
#
_entry.id   AF-A0A383BYH2-F1
#
_cell.length_a   1.000
_cell.length_b   1.000
_cell.length_c   1.000
_cell.angle_alpha   90.00
_cell.angle_beta   90.00
_cell.angle_gamma   90.00
#
_symmetry.space_group_name_H-M   'P 1'
#
loop_
_entity.id
_entity.type
_entity.pdbx_description
1 polymer ?
#
loop_
_entity_poly.entity_id
_entity_poly.type
_entity_poly.pdbx_seq_one_letter_code
_entity_poly.pdbx_strand_id
1 'polypeptide(L)'
;MKVGVLALQGAFARHLKVLGGLGAATTEVRTTNDLFEVDALVLPGGESTTMSMLLDSSGLHDAVAERITNGMPVLGTCAGMILLARDVVGGRPDQRSFAAI
;
A
#
# COMPACT_ATOMS: atom_id res chain seq x y z
N MET A 1 -11.82 7.53 11.58
CA MET A 1 -10.81 7.33 10.54
C MET A 1 -9.85 6.24 11.00
N LYS A 2 -9.86 5.09 10.33
CA LYS A 2 -8.99 3.94 10.55
C LYS A 2 -8.00 3.84 9.39
N VAL A 3 -6.71 3.80 9.69
CA VAL A 3 -5.63 3.79 8.69
C VAL A 3 -5.06 2.38 8.56
N GLY A 4 -5.14 1.81 7.37
CA GLY A 4 -4.48 0.56 7.04
C GLY A 4 -3.03 0.79 6.66
N VAL A 5 -2.14 -0.14 7.02
CA VAL A 5 -0.76 -0.19 6.52
C VAL A 5 -0.57 -1.52 5.79
N LEU A 6 -0.22 -1.47 4.49
CA LEU A 6 0.05 -2.69 3.72
C LEU A 6 1.19 -3.47 4.38
N ALA A 7 0.92 -4.72 4.77
CA ALA A 7 1.82 -5.53 5.60
C ALA A 7 2.29 -6.82 4.90
N LEU A 8 2.37 -6.80 3.57
CA LEU A 8 2.91 -7.91 2.77
C LEU A 8 4.44 -7.98 2.83
N GLN A 9 5.11 -6.82 2.81
CA GLN A 9 6.55 -6.67 2.94
C GLN A 9 6.88 -5.23 3.39
N GLY A 10 8.06 -5.04 3.99
CA GLY A 10 8.61 -3.71 4.26
C GLY A 10 8.43 -3.25 5.71
N ALA A 11 8.65 -1.95 5.94
CA ALA A 11 8.72 -1.34 7.27
C ALA A 11 7.34 -0.95 7.86
N PHE A 12 6.30 -1.77 7.66
CA PHE A 12 4.92 -1.47 8.10
C PHE A 12 4.81 -1.24 9.62
N ALA A 13 5.55 -1.99 10.44
CA ALA A 13 5.51 -1.86 11.90
C ALA A 13 5.91 -0.46 12.40
N ARG A 14 6.81 0.25 11.69
CA ARG A 14 7.18 1.63 12.02
C ARG A 14 6.02 2.59 11.78
N HIS A 15 5.33 2.45 10.66
CA HIS A 15 4.15 3.24 10.32
C HIS A 15 3.03 3.04 11.35
N LEU A 16 2.71 1.79 11.69
CA LEU A 16 1.72 1.47 12.74
C LEU A 16 2.06 2.15 14.06
N LYS A 17 3.32 2.03 14.51
CA LYS A 17 3.78 2.63 15.77
C LYS A 17 3.65 4.16 15.76
N VAL A 18 4.09 4.83 14.69
CA VAL A 18 4.06 6.29 14.61
C VAL A 18 2.63 6.80 14.54
N LEU A 19 1.81 6.24 13.65
CA LEU A 19 0.40 6.63 13.50
C LEU A 19 -0.41 6.35 14.76
N GLY A 20 -0.21 5.19 15.40
CA GLY A 20 -0.83 4.89 16.69
C GLY A 20 -0.40 5.86 17.79
N GLY A 21 0.88 6.24 17.82
CA GLY A 21 1.40 7.27 18.74
C GLY A 21 0.82 8.67 18.52
N LEU A 22 0.29 8.95 17.32
CA LEU A 22 -0.44 10.18 16.98
C LEU A 22 -1.95 10.07 17.24
N GLY A 23 -2.44 8.94 17.78
CA GLY A 23 -3.84 8.71 18.13
C GLY A 23 -4.72 8.17 17.00
N ALA A 24 -4.15 7.77 15.86
CA ALA A 24 -4.91 7.13 14.79
C ALA A 24 -5.22 5.66 15.15
N ALA A 25 -6.44 5.20 14.83
CA ALA A 25 -6.73 3.78 14.81
C ALA A 25 -6.04 3.14 13.61
N THR A 26 -5.16 2.16 13.84
CA THR A 26 -4.35 1.55 12.78
C THR A 26 -4.53 0.04 12.72
N THR A 27 -4.44 -0.53 11.52
CA THR A 27 -4.41 -1.99 11.35
C THR A 27 -3.49 -2.39 10.21
N GLU A 28 -3.04 -3.65 10.22
CA GLU A 28 -2.32 -4.24 9.11
C GLU A 28 -3.30 -4.61 8.00
N VAL A 29 -2.91 -4.37 6.75
CA VAL A 29 -3.65 -4.82 5.57
C VAL A 29 -2.87 -5.94 4.92
N ARG A 30 -3.37 -7.17 5.05
CA ARG A 30 -2.79 -8.39 4.46
C ARG A 30 -3.75 -9.08 3.49
N THR A 31 -5.04 -8.79 3.59
CA THR A 31 -6.11 -9.36 2.80
C THR A 31 -7.07 -8.29 2.30
N THR A 32 -7.91 -8.65 1.31
CA THR A 32 -8.97 -7.76 0.81
C THR A 32 -9.97 -7.37 1.90
N ASN A 33 -10.30 -8.29 2.82
CA ASN A 33 -11.16 -7.97 3.96
C ASN A 33 -10.53 -6.89 4.85
N ASP A 34 -9.23 -6.97 5.14
CA ASP A 34 -8.55 -5.92 5.91
C ASP A 34 -8.61 -4.56 5.21
N LEU A 35 -8.53 -4.55 3.87
CA LEU A 35 -8.60 -3.35 3.05
C LEU A 35 -9.99 -2.69 3.09
N PHE A 36 -11.06 -3.47 3.12
CA PHE A 36 -12.43 -2.92 3.21
C PHE A 36 -12.75 -2.32 4.58
N GLU A 37 -11.97 -2.68 5.60
CA GLU A 37 -12.14 -2.25 6.99
C GLU A 37 -11.40 -0.95 7.34
N VAL A 38 -10.78 -0.27 6.36
CA VAL A 38 -9.98 0.95 6.58
C VAL A 38 -10.47 2.11 5.72
N ASP A 39 -10.22 3.33 6.16
CA ASP A 39 -10.63 4.57 5.48
C ASP A 39 -9.52 5.16 4.60
N ALA A 40 -8.25 4.86 4.94
CA ALA A 40 -7.06 5.31 4.22
C ALA A 40 -5.98 4.22 4.26
N LEU A 41 -5.04 4.27 3.32
CA LEU A 41 -3.98 3.26 3.19
C LEU A 41 -2.59 3.89 3.20
N VAL A 42 -1.66 3.24 3.89
CA VAL A 42 -0.22 3.52 3.78
C VAL A 42 0.45 2.39 3.02
N LEU A 43 1.18 2.74 1.96
CA LEU A 43 2.13 1.86 1.29
C LEU A 43 3.53 2.15 1.87
N PRO A 44 4.09 1.23 2.69
CA PRO A 44 5.33 1.50 3.41
C PRO A 44 6.56 1.44 2.47
N GLY A 45 7.71 1.86 3.01
CA GLY A 45 9.00 1.57 2.39
C GLY A 45 9.34 0.08 2.48
N GLY A 46 10.17 -0.39 1.55
CA GLY A 46 10.47 -1.80 1.35
C GLY A 46 11.20 -1.99 0.03
N GLU A 47 10.90 -3.08 -0.65
CA GLU A 47 11.42 -3.36 -1.99
C GLU A 47 10.22 -3.48 -2.95
N SER A 48 10.05 -2.50 -3.83
CA SER A 48 8.84 -2.34 -4.66
C SER A 48 8.59 -3.52 -5.59
N THR A 49 9.67 -4.15 -6.07
CA THR A 49 9.61 -5.30 -6.99
C THR A 49 8.94 -6.49 -6.28
N THR A 50 9.36 -6.80 -5.06
CA THR A 50 8.80 -7.83 -4.20
C THR A 50 7.38 -7.48 -3.78
N MET A 51 7.13 -6.23 -3.41
CA MET A 51 5.79 -5.78 -3.02
C MET A 51 4.78 -5.92 -4.16
N SER A 52 5.15 -5.57 -5.41
CA SER A 52 4.30 -5.77 -6.60
C SER A 52 3.93 -7.25 -6.78
N MET A 53 4.90 -8.17 -6.70
CA MET A 53 4.61 -9.62 -6.79
C MET A 53 3.67 -10.10 -5.70
N LEU A 54 3.86 -9.62 -4.48
CA LEU A 54 3.03 -10.03 -3.35
C LEU A 54 1.61 -9.50 -3.49
N LEU A 55 1.44 -8.25 -3.93
CA LEU A 55 0.12 -7.68 -4.25
C LEU A 55 -0.63 -8.48 -5.31
N ASP A 56 0.09 -8.93 -6.35
CA ASP A 56 -0.48 -9.76 -7.42
C ASP A 56 -0.84 -11.16 -6.92
N SER A 57 0.12 -11.86 -6.30
CA SER A 57 -0.07 -13.22 -5.81
C SER A 57 -1.09 -13.34 -4.68
N SER A 58 -1.31 -12.27 -3.90
CA SER A 58 -2.33 -12.22 -2.86
C SER A 58 -3.71 -11.79 -3.37
N GLY A 59 -3.85 -11.43 -4.65
CA GLY A 59 -5.09 -10.90 -5.22
C GLY A 59 -5.51 -9.52 -4.66
N LEU A 60 -4.57 -8.79 -4.03
CA LEU A 60 -4.87 -7.48 -3.42
C LEU A 60 -4.74 -6.33 -4.41
N HIS A 61 -3.92 -6.48 -5.46
CA HIS A 61 -3.59 -5.39 -6.36
C HIS A 61 -4.85 -4.69 -6.91
N ASP A 62 -5.78 -5.46 -7.47
CA ASP A 62 -6.96 -4.90 -8.13
C ASP A 62 -7.91 -4.24 -7.13
N ALA A 63 -8.07 -4.81 -5.93
CA ALA A 63 -8.88 -4.22 -4.87
C ALA A 63 -8.28 -2.89 -4.37
N VAL A 64 -6.95 -2.80 -4.25
CA VAL A 64 -6.26 -1.55 -3.88
C VAL A 64 -6.42 -0.51 -4.99
N ALA A 65 -6.23 -0.90 -6.26
CA ALA A 65 -6.38 -0.01 -7.41
C ALA A 65 -7.81 0.56 -7.52
N GLU A 66 -8.83 -0.27 -7.32
CA GLU A 66 -10.24 0.14 -7.30
C GLU A 66 -10.49 1.15 -6.18
N ARG A 67 -10.03 0.86 -4.96
CA ARG A 67 -10.17 1.75 -3.81
C ARG A 67 -9.49 3.11 -4.05
N ILE A 68 -8.29 3.12 -4.61
CA ILE A 68 -7.57 4.36 -4.97
C ILE A 68 -8.37 5.16 -5.99
N THR A 69 -8.85 4.52 -7.06
CA THR A 69 -9.65 5.15 -8.11
C THR A 69 -10.95 5.75 -7.56
N ASN A 70 -11.55 5.09 -6.57
CA ASN A 70 -12.74 5.55 -5.86
C ASN A 70 -12.45 6.62 -4.78
N GLY A 71 -11.24 7.16 -4.73
CA GLY A 71 -10.89 8.31 -3.88
C GLY A 71 -10.34 7.96 -2.50
N MET A 72 -9.95 6.71 -2.24
CA MET A 72 -9.26 6.36 -0.99
C MET A 72 -7.96 7.16 -0.85
N PRO A 73 -7.75 7.91 0.25
CA PRO A 73 -6.48 8.57 0.52
C PRO A 73 -5.36 7.54 0.70
N VAL A 74 -4.24 7.73 -0.02
CA VAL A 74 -3.07 6.85 0.09
C VAL A 74 -1.79 7.64 0.33
N LEU A 75 -1.00 7.19 1.29
CA LEU A 75 0.36 7.67 1.54
C LEU A 75 1.38 6.62 1.11
N GLY A 76 2.15 6.91 0.06
CA GLY A 76 3.29 6.09 -0.36
C GLY A 76 4.60 6.62 0.21
N THR A 77 5.42 5.75 0.80
CA THR A 77 6.77 6.10 1.28
C THR A 77 7.83 5.22 0.63
N CYS A 78 8.88 5.80 0.04
CA CYS A 78 9.95 5.07 -0.64
C CYS A 78 9.39 4.06 -1.68
N ALA A 79 9.51 2.75 -1.46
CA ALA A 79 8.92 1.72 -2.32
C ALA A 79 7.41 1.90 -2.55
N GLY A 80 6.67 2.34 -1.52
CA GLY A 80 5.26 2.65 -1.67
C GLY A 80 4.99 3.83 -2.61
N MET A 81 5.92 4.78 -2.73
CA MET A 81 5.82 5.88 -3.71
C MET A 81 6.06 5.36 -5.14
N ILE A 82 7.02 4.45 -5.31
CA ILE A 82 7.26 3.78 -6.59
C ILE A 82 6.01 3.02 -7.06
N LEU A 83 5.32 2.34 -6.14
CA LEU A 83 4.06 1.65 -6.44
C LEU A 83 2.93 2.61 -6.82
N LEU A 84 2.94 3.87 -6.37
CA LEU A 84 1.92 4.85 -6.74
C LEU A 84 2.22 5.54 -8.08
N ALA A 85 3.47 5.56 -8.54
CA ALA A 85 3.87 6.30 -9.73
C ALA A 85 3.18 5.80 -11.01
N ARG A 86 2.81 6.73 -11.90
CA ARG A 86 2.36 6.43 -13.26
C ARG A 86 3.43 5.71 -14.08
N ASP A 87 4.67 6.20 -14.01
CA ASP A 87 5.78 5.67 -14.79
C ASP A 87 6.92 5.22 -13.85
N VAL A 88 7.36 3.97 -13.99
CA VAL A 88 8.46 3.39 -13.21
C VAL A 88 9.65 3.09 -14.12
N VAL A 89 10.73 3.85 -13.96
CA VAL A 89 11.97 3.66 -14.75
C VAL A 89 12.82 2.56 -14.12
N GLY A 90 13.28 1.61 -14.93
CA GLY A 90 14.18 0.54 -14.48
C GLY A 90 13.52 -0.53 -13.61
N GLY A 91 12.19 -0.55 -13.51
CA GLY A 91 11.44 -1.66 -12.95
C GLY A 91 11.51 -2.90 -13.85
N ARG A 92 11.05 -4.04 -13.34
CA ARG A 92 10.91 -5.24 -14.19
C ARG A 92 9.83 -4.97 -15.27
N PRO A 93 9.82 -5.74 -16.38
CA PRO A 93 8.81 -5.59 -17.44
C PRO A 93 7.35 -5.82 -17.00
N ASP A 94 7.12 -6.69 -16.01
CA ASP A 94 5.81 -7.06 -15.43
C ASP A 94 5.46 -6.34 -14.12
N GLN A 95 6.27 -5.38 -13.63
CA GLN A 95 5.94 -4.69 -12.38
C GLN A 95 4.75 -3.78 -12.60
N ARG A 96 3.72 -3.99 -11.78
CA ARG A 96 2.52 -3.19 -11.78
C ARG A 96 2.67 -2.05 -10.77
N SER A 97 2.22 -0.88 -11.16
CA SER A 97 2.01 0.27 -10.29
C SER A 97 0.54 0.70 -10.37
N PHE A 98 0.13 1.53 -9.43
CA PHE A 98 -1.24 2.03 -9.33
C PHE A 98 -1.51 3.26 -10.20
N ALA A 99 -0.47 3.89 -10.77
CA ALA A 99 -0.57 5.09 -11.59
C ALA A 99 -1.45 6.21 -10.97
N ALA A 100 -1.28 6.42 -9.67
CA ALA A 100 -2.06 7.36 -8.87
C ALA A 100 -1.40 8.75 -8.75
N ILE A 101 -0.10 8.87 -9.06
CA ILE A 101 0.67 10.12 -9.06
C ILE A 101 1.58 10.24 -10.29
#